data_AF-A0A960SHL4-F1
#
_entry.id   AF-A0A960SHL4-F1
#
_cell.length_a   1.000
_cell.length_b   1.000
_cell.length_c   1.000
_cell.angle_alpha   90.00
_cell.angle_beta   90.00
_cell.angle_gamma   90.00
#
_symmetry.space_group_name_H-M   'P 1'
#
loop_
_entity.id
_entity.type
_entity.pdbx_description
1 polymer ?
#
loop_
_entity_poly.entity_id
_entity_poly.type
_entity_poly.pdbx_seq_one_letter_code
_entity_poly.pdbx_strand_id
1 'polypeptide(L)'
;KVLAIPGWLAVYGKEGTGNDNLPALTDADGHPAQAKVVSVDLHKEVTKPPPRYSEATLLSAMEGAGKLVEDEDLAEAMKEKGLGTPATRAQIIEHLYALKYMERDRKEIIPTGKAENLLNFLAALKAETLTSPTLTGEWEYRLRQIEEGKLSREAFMKDIMQQTKEIVDKVKNFGGDEDGSTEIDVVSPTDNAKMLENFRSYKSQDGQVTIYKVIGNRKLDPEELEVLLRDKKIGPLEGFRSKAGKPYVATLVLTEDWKVRFQFENSNGTENGDGEPAKPLNFDELPVVGTCPINTTPVYETETAYACRERLEPNGSGQGFRMSKSILGQPISREQVQKLLTEGKTDKMDKFISKRTKKPFSAFLVLKKNGSVGFEFPPRPPKKQAEAKKVAQKPAEGEE
;
A
#
# COMPACT_ATOMS: atom_id res chain seq x y z
N LYS A 1 -10.59 -36.46 -5.56
CA LYS A 1 -11.96 -36.48 -5.01
C LYS A 1 -12.92 -36.21 -6.16
N VAL A 2 -13.94 -37.05 -6.37
CA VAL A 2 -14.89 -36.89 -7.48
C VAL A 2 -16.24 -36.43 -6.92
N LEU A 3 -16.80 -35.36 -7.48
CA LEU A 3 -18.14 -34.88 -7.11
C LEU A 3 -19.19 -35.73 -7.83
N ALA A 4 -19.71 -36.76 -7.15
CA ALA A 4 -20.68 -37.69 -7.74
C ALA A 4 -22.07 -37.08 -7.89
N ILE A 5 -22.53 -36.32 -6.89
CA ILE A 5 -23.83 -35.64 -6.91
C ILE A 5 -23.60 -34.20 -6.45
N PRO A 6 -23.88 -33.18 -7.30
CA PRO A 6 -23.60 -31.79 -6.96
C PRO A 6 -24.52 -31.24 -5.86
N GLY A 7 -25.73 -31.77 -5.70
CA GLY A 7 -26.65 -31.38 -4.62
C GLY A 7 -26.89 -29.86 -4.59
N TRP A 8 -26.72 -29.25 -3.41
CA TRP A 8 -26.92 -27.80 -3.22
C TRP A 8 -25.98 -26.92 -4.07
N LEU A 9 -24.86 -27.46 -4.57
CA LEU A 9 -23.96 -26.72 -5.47
C LEU A 9 -24.63 -26.40 -6.81
N ALA A 10 -25.58 -27.23 -7.26
CA ALA A 10 -26.36 -26.99 -8.48
C ALA A 10 -27.23 -25.73 -8.37
N VAL A 11 -27.74 -25.43 -7.16
CA VAL A 11 -28.55 -24.23 -6.91
C VAL A 11 -27.74 -22.94 -7.09
N TYR A 12 -26.43 -22.99 -6.81
CA TYR A 12 -25.51 -21.86 -7.00
C TYR A 12 -24.77 -21.89 -8.34
N GLY A 13 -25.23 -22.71 -9.30
CA GLY A 13 -24.64 -22.80 -10.65
C GLY A 13 -23.22 -23.37 -10.70
N LYS A 14 -22.80 -24.10 -9.65
CA LYS A 14 -21.53 -24.83 -9.65
C LYS A 14 -21.77 -26.28 -10.08
N GLU A 15 -21.64 -26.52 -11.38
CA GLU A 15 -21.52 -27.88 -11.91
C GLU A 15 -20.13 -28.44 -11.59
N GLY A 16 -20.03 -29.76 -11.40
CA GLY A 16 -18.81 -30.42 -10.94
C GLY A 16 -17.60 -30.09 -11.82
N THR A 17 -16.51 -29.63 -11.19
CA THR A 17 -15.26 -29.35 -11.88
C THR A 17 -14.57 -30.66 -12.26
N GLY A 18 -14.84 -31.15 -13.47
CA GLY A 18 -14.15 -32.29 -14.06
C GLY A 18 -12.84 -31.88 -14.72
N ASN A 19 -11.71 -32.30 -14.13
CA ASN A 19 -10.49 -32.69 -14.88
C ASN A 19 -9.38 -33.30 -14.00
N ASP A 20 -9.49 -33.30 -12.67
CA ASP A 20 -8.50 -33.95 -11.76
C ASP A 20 -8.99 -35.32 -11.26
N ASN A 21 -9.45 -36.16 -12.20
CA ASN A 21 -9.83 -37.53 -11.87
C ASN A 21 -8.59 -38.42 -11.92
N LEU A 22 -8.27 -39.04 -10.78
CA LEU A 22 -7.25 -40.09 -10.72
C LEU A 22 -7.85 -41.41 -11.22
N PRO A 23 -7.10 -42.22 -11.99
CA PRO A 23 -7.55 -43.55 -12.38
C PRO A 23 -7.71 -44.45 -11.14
N ALA A 24 -8.66 -45.39 -11.21
CA ALA A 24 -8.80 -46.42 -10.17
C ALA A 24 -7.63 -47.41 -10.25
N LEU A 25 -7.09 -47.80 -9.10
CA LEU A 25 -6.12 -48.90 -9.01
C LEU A 25 -6.87 -50.23 -9.14
N THR A 26 -6.30 -51.17 -9.88
CA THR A 26 -6.85 -52.50 -10.17
C THR A 26 -5.87 -53.59 -9.77
N ASP A 27 -6.32 -54.84 -9.69
CA ASP A 27 -5.45 -55.98 -9.36
C ASP A 27 -4.29 -56.17 -10.36
N ALA A 28 -4.48 -55.71 -11.60
CA ALA A 28 -3.45 -55.72 -12.64
C ALA A 28 -2.25 -54.82 -12.34
N ASP A 29 -2.40 -53.87 -11.42
CA ASP A 29 -1.33 -52.97 -10.98
C ASP A 29 -0.40 -53.62 -9.94
N GLY A 30 -0.74 -54.81 -9.41
CA GLY A 30 0.07 -55.57 -8.46
C GLY A 30 -0.17 -55.21 -6.99
N HIS A 31 0.43 -55.99 -6.09
CA HIS A 31 0.30 -55.84 -4.64
C HIS A 31 1.70 -55.77 -3.98
N PRO A 32 2.22 -54.57 -3.68
CA PRO A 32 1.61 -53.24 -3.82
C PRO A 32 1.55 -52.75 -5.28
N ALA A 33 0.63 -51.81 -5.55
CA ALA A 33 0.45 -51.23 -6.89
C ALA A 33 1.74 -50.60 -7.42
N GLN A 34 2.08 -50.89 -8.68
CA GLN A 34 3.28 -50.44 -9.36
C GLN A 34 2.96 -49.41 -10.44
N ALA A 35 3.75 -48.35 -10.52
CA ALA A 35 3.60 -47.31 -11.54
C ALA A 35 4.95 -46.97 -12.17
N LYS A 36 4.96 -46.71 -13.48
CA LYS A 36 6.13 -46.21 -14.19
C LYS A 36 6.17 -44.69 -14.14
N VAL A 37 7.29 -44.13 -13.68
CA VAL A 37 7.54 -42.68 -13.75
C VAL A 37 7.70 -42.29 -15.21
N VAL A 38 6.79 -41.45 -15.72
CA VAL A 38 6.79 -40.99 -17.12
C VAL A 38 7.72 -39.79 -17.31
N SER A 39 7.67 -38.83 -16.39
CA SER A 39 8.54 -37.66 -16.38
C SER A 39 8.77 -37.19 -14.94
N VAL A 40 9.89 -36.47 -14.75
CA VAL A 40 10.19 -35.76 -13.49
C VAL A 40 10.47 -34.32 -13.86
N ASP A 41 9.59 -33.43 -13.44
CA ASP A 41 9.70 -31.99 -13.68
C ASP A 41 10.06 -31.28 -12.36
N LEU A 42 11.25 -30.68 -12.31
CA LEU A 42 11.69 -29.92 -11.15
C LEU A 42 11.08 -28.51 -11.20
N HIS A 43 10.11 -28.25 -10.33
CA HIS A 43 9.50 -26.92 -10.19
C HIS A 43 10.19 -26.11 -9.09
N LYS A 44 10.87 -25.04 -9.48
CA LYS A 44 11.36 -24.05 -8.52
C LYS A 44 10.22 -23.12 -8.13
N GLU A 45 9.75 -23.24 -6.89
CA GLU A 45 8.77 -22.33 -6.32
C GLU A 45 9.42 -21.30 -5.41
N VAL A 46 8.73 -20.19 -5.20
CA VAL A 46 9.12 -19.13 -4.27
C VAL A 46 7.89 -18.79 -3.44
N THR A 47 8.08 -18.66 -2.13
CA THR A 47 7.01 -18.25 -1.22
C THR A 47 6.48 -16.88 -1.63
N LYS A 48 5.18 -16.67 -1.43
CA LYS A 48 4.53 -15.38 -1.67
C LYS A 48 4.29 -14.72 -0.31
N PRO A 49 4.50 -13.41 -0.18
CA PRO A 49 4.11 -12.71 1.03
C PRO A 49 2.60 -12.84 1.27
N PRO A 50 2.14 -12.75 2.53
CA PRO A 50 0.73 -12.76 2.84
C PRO A 50 -0.04 -11.71 2.00
N PRO A 51 -1.22 -12.06 1.47
CA PRO A 51 -2.02 -11.11 0.73
C PRO A 51 -2.50 -9.99 1.66
N ARG A 52 -2.58 -8.77 1.12
CA ARG A 52 -3.20 -7.65 1.83
C ARG A 52 -4.68 -7.92 2.07
N TYR A 53 -5.23 -7.31 3.11
CA TYR A 53 -6.67 -7.34 3.36
C TYR A 53 -7.43 -6.60 2.27
N SER A 54 -8.49 -7.23 1.79
CA SER A 54 -9.70 -6.59 1.25
C SER A 54 -10.73 -6.37 2.36
N GLU A 55 -11.81 -5.64 2.09
CA GLU A 55 -12.91 -5.46 3.04
C GLU A 55 -13.52 -6.78 3.48
N ALA A 56 -13.80 -7.68 2.55
CA ALA A 56 -14.36 -8.99 2.87
C ALA A 56 -13.42 -9.79 3.80
N THR A 57 -12.12 -9.82 3.48
CA THR A 57 -11.15 -10.54 4.31
C THR A 57 -10.88 -9.84 5.65
N LEU A 58 -11.00 -8.51 5.72
CA LEU A 58 -10.87 -7.77 6.98
C LEU A 58 -12.09 -8.02 7.88
N LEU A 59 -13.30 -8.03 7.32
CA LEU A 59 -14.52 -8.41 8.05
C LEU A 59 -14.40 -9.84 8.60
N SER A 60 -13.95 -10.80 7.78
CA SER A 60 -13.70 -12.16 8.24
C SER A 60 -12.60 -12.25 9.30
N ALA A 61 -11.58 -11.38 9.24
CA ALA A 61 -10.55 -11.29 10.27
C ALA A 61 -11.10 -10.71 11.58
N MET A 62 -11.97 -9.70 11.53
CA MET A 62 -12.66 -9.14 12.69
C MET A 62 -13.57 -10.18 13.34
N GLU A 63 -14.29 -10.97 12.54
CA GLU A 63 -15.09 -12.12 13.01
C GLU A 63 -14.24 -13.17 13.73
N GLY A 64 -13.11 -13.54 13.13
CA GLY A 64 -12.21 -14.57 13.65
C GLY A 64 -11.15 -14.08 14.63
N ALA A 65 -11.24 -12.86 15.13
CA ALA A 65 -10.17 -12.23 15.90
C ALA A 65 -9.83 -12.97 17.21
N GLY A 66 -10.78 -13.72 17.78
CA GLY A 66 -10.54 -14.59 18.94
C GLY A 66 -9.46 -15.64 18.72
N LYS A 67 -9.15 -16.01 17.45
CA LYS A 67 -8.05 -16.93 17.12
C LYS A 67 -6.65 -16.37 17.43
N LEU A 68 -6.57 -15.07 17.66
CA LEU A 68 -5.32 -14.38 18.03
C LEU A 68 -5.19 -14.21 19.55
N VAL A 69 -6.16 -14.69 20.32
CA VAL A 69 -6.16 -14.66 21.79
C VAL A 69 -5.68 -16.03 22.28
N GLU A 70 -4.65 -16.04 23.11
CA GLU A 70 -4.03 -17.28 23.62
C GLU A 70 -4.84 -17.94 24.72
N ASP A 71 -5.53 -17.13 25.55
CA ASP A 71 -6.39 -17.62 26.62
C ASP A 71 -7.71 -18.18 26.06
N GLU A 72 -8.00 -19.44 26.36
CA GLU A 72 -9.16 -20.17 25.81
C GLU A 72 -10.50 -19.57 26.27
N ASP A 73 -10.60 -19.10 27.52
CA ASP A 73 -11.84 -18.52 28.06
C ASP A 73 -12.15 -17.18 27.40
N LEU A 74 -11.11 -16.34 27.20
CA LEU A 74 -11.23 -15.08 26.49
C LEU A 74 -11.50 -15.29 24.99
N ALA A 75 -10.88 -16.28 24.36
CA ALA A 75 -11.12 -16.62 22.97
C ALA A 75 -12.57 -17.11 22.76
N GLU A 76 -13.09 -17.96 23.66
CA GLU A 76 -14.47 -18.43 23.60
C GLU A 76 -15.47 -17.28 23.85
N ALA A 77 -15.14 -16.31 24.70
CA ALA A 77 -15.94 -15.10 24.87
C ALA A 77 -16.11 -14.29 23.56
N MET A 78 -15.13 -14.37 22.66
CA MET A 78 -15.14 -13.69 21.36
C MET A 78 -15.72 -14.52 20.21
N LYS A 79 -16.07 -15.80 20.40
CA LYS A 79 -16.38 -16.73 19.29
C LYS A 79 -17.54 -16.29 18.39
N GLU A 80 -18.57 -15.68 18.96
CA GLU A 80 -19.74 -15.20 18.20
C GLU A 80 -19.64 -13.74 17.79
N LYS A 81 -19.01 -12.91 18.64
CA LYS A 81 -18.97 -11.46 18.45
C LYS A 81 -17.71 -10.99 17.76
N GLY A 82 -16.57 -11.68 17.87
CA GLY A 82 -15.28 -11.22 17.37
C GLY A 82 -14.97 -9.79 17.83
N LEU A 83 -14.31 -9.02 16.96
CA LEU A 83 -14.14 -7.58 17.12
C LEU A 83 -15.37 -6.83 16.58
N GLY A 84 -16.29 -6.48 17.48
CA GLY A 84 -17.53 -5.77 17.16
C GLY A 84 -18.59 -6.65 16.48
N THR A 85 -19.85 -6.25 16.53
CA THR A 85 -20.97 -7.03 15.96
C THR A 85 -21.09 -6.84 14.44
N PRO A 86 -21.83 -7.71 13.71
CA PRO A 86 -22.03 -7.56 12.27
C PRO A 86 -22.47 -6.16 11.83
N ALA A 87 -23.28 -5.47 12.66
CA ALA A 87 -23.74 -4.11 12.40
C ALA A 87 -22.63 -3.04 12.52
N THR A 88 -21.67 -3.22 13.44
CA THR A 88 -20.65 -2.20 13.73
C THR A 88 -19.38 -2.38 12.92
N ARG A 89 -19.05 -3.60 12.46
CA ARG A 89 -17.80 -3.86 11.72
C ARG A 89 -17.66 -3.02 10.45
N ALA A 90 -18.71 -2.97 9.63
CA ALA A 90 -18.69 -2.15 8.41
C ALA A 90 -18.56 -0.65 8.75
N GLN A 91 -19.24 -0.19 9.79
CA GLN A 91 -19.15 1.21 10.24
C GLN A 91 -17.76 1.56 10.78
N ILE A 92 -17.09 0.64 11.49
CA ILE A 92 -15.71 0.81 11.96
C ILE A 92 -14.76 0.99 10.76
N ILE A 93 -14.88 0.15 9.74
CA ILE A 93 -14.05 0.25 8.53
C ILE A 93 -14.28 1.59 7.82
N GLU A 94 -15.54 1.99 7.61
CA GLU A 94 -15.87 3.29 7.02
C GLU A 94 -15.36 4.47 7.85
N HIS A 95 -15.43 4.36 9.18
CA HIS A 95 -14.92 5.40 10.07
C HIS A 95 -13.38 5.51 9.98
N LEU A 96 -12.66 4.40 9.87
CA LEU A 96 -11.20 4.41 9.65
C LEU A 96 -10.82 5.07 8.31
N TYR A 97 -11.63 4.92 7.26
CA TYR A 97 -11.46 5.68 6.02
C TYR A 97 -11.75 7.17 6.20
N ALA A 98 -12.82 7.52 6.91
CA ALA A 98 -13.19 8.90 7.19
C ALA A 98 -12.08 9.64 7.96
N LEU A 99 -11.49 8.97 8.95
CA LEU A 99 -10.37 9.47 9.75
C LEU A 99 -9.01 9.41 9.05
N LYS A 100 -8.96 8.89 7.81
CA LYS A 100 -7.75 8.77 6.98
C LYS A 100 -6.66 7.87 7.60
N TYR A 101 -7.04 6.86 8.37
CA TYR A 101 -6.14 5.82 8.85
C TYR A 101 -5.91 4.72 7.81
N MET A 102 -6.89 4.50 6.93
CA MET A 102 -6.77 3.55 5.83
C MET A 102 -7.21 4.19 4.52
N GLU A 103 -6.79 3.60 3.40
CA GLU A 103 -7.24 3.95 2.06
C GLU A 103 -7.53 2.70 1.23
N ARG A 104 -8.48 2.83 0.29
CA ARG A 104 -8.80 1.81 -0.71
C ARG A 104 -7.84 1.93 -1.88
N ASP A 105 -7.02 0.91 -2.13
CA ASP A 105 -6.31 0.73 -3.38
C ASP A 105 -6.93 -0.43 -4.16
N ARG A 106 -7.87 -0.08 -5.04
CA ARG A 106 -8.69 -1.04 -5.80
C ARG A 106 -9.51 -1.94 -4.86
N LYS A 107 -9.03 -3.16 -4.63
CA LYS A 107 -9.68 -4.17 -3.77
C LYS A 107 -8.95 -4.36 -2.45
N GLU A 108 -7.80 -3.72 -2.28
CA GLU A 108 -6.94 -3.85 -1.12
C GLU A 108 -7.12 -2.63 -0.21
N ILE A 109 -6.96 -2.85 1.08
CA ILE A 109 -6.96 -1.84 2.12
C ILE A 109 -5.50 -1.59 2.50
N ILE A 110 -5.09 -0.33 2.53
CA ILE A 110 -3.73 0.08 2.82
C ILE A 110 -3.74 1.01 4.04
N PRO A 111 -2.95 0.74 5.10
CA PRO A 111 -2.78 1.69 6.19
C PRO A 111 -2.05 2.93 5.68
N THR A 112 -2.41 4.09 6.23
CA THR A 112 -1.72 5.35 5.92
C THR A 112 -0.54 5.55 6.88
N GLY A 113 0.40 6.44 6.55
CA GLY A 113 1.47 6.83 7.48
C GLY A 113 0.92 7.36 8.82
N LYS A 114 -0.28 7.97 8.81
CA LYS A 114 -1.01 8.35 10.02
C LYS A 114 -1.36 7.14 10.91
N ALA A 115 -1.79 6.02 10.33
CA ALA A 115 -2.10 4.79 11.09
C ALA A 115 -0.85 4.12 11.64
N GLU A 116 0.20 4.02 10.82
CA GLU A 116 1.48 3.48 11.25
C GLU A 116 2.05 4.28 12.43
N ASN A 117 2.01 5.62 12.36
CA ASN A 117 2.45 6.48 13.46
C ASN A 117 1.63 6.28 14.74
N LEU A 118 0.32 6.11 14.63
CA LEU A 118 -0.53 5.84 15.80
C LEU A 118 -0.13 4.51 16.46
N LEU A 119 0.06 3.45 15.68
CA LEU A 119 0.47 2.14 16.21
C LEU A 119 1.87 2.20 16.82
N ASN A 120 2.82 2.87 16.17
CA ASN A 120 4.17 3.06 16.71
C ASN A 120 4.15 3.86 18.01
N PHE A 121 3.29 4.88 18.12
CA PHE A 121 3.10 5.65 19.34
C PHE A 121 2.51 4.81 20.48
N LEU A 122 1.47 4.01 20.19
CA LEU A 122 0.87 3.12 21.19
C LEU A 122 1.86 2.04 21.68
N ALA A 123 2.71 1.54 20.79
CA ALA A 123 3.80 0.62 21.14
C ALA A 123 4.85 1.32 22.02
N ALA A 124 5.27 2.55 21.68
CA ALA A 124 6.21 3.32 22.49
C ALA A 124 5.68 3.64 23.90
N LEU A 125 4.36 3.83 24.03
CA LEU A 125 3.67 4.01 25.32
C LEU A 125 3.52 2.73 26.13
N LYS A 126 3.86 1.55 25.57
CA LYS A 126 3.57 0.23 26.16
C LYS A 126 2.08 0.14 26.52
N ALA A 127 1.25 0.51 25.54
CA ALA A 127 -0.20 0.49 25.59
C ALA A 127 -0.76 -0.59 24.64
N GLU A 128 -0.11 -1.75 24.58
CA GLU A 128 -0.43 -2.84 23.67
C GLU A 128 -1.86 -3.35 23.84
N THR A 129 -2.42 -3.20 25.05
CA THR A 129 -3.81 -3.55 25.37
C THR A 129 -4.81 -2.88 24.43
N LEU A 130 -4.57 -1.64 24.01
CA LEU A 130 -5.44 -0.91 23.07
C LEU A 130 -5.36 -1.43 21.62
N THR A 131 -4.32 -2.19 21.30
CA THR A 131 -4.08 -2.75 19.96
C THR A 131 -4.31 -4.25 19.88
N SER A 132 -4.60 -4.88 21.02
CA SER A 132 -4.80 -6.32 21.12
C SER A 132 -6.28 -6.70 21.09
N PRO A 133 -6.67 -7.76 20.35
CA PRO A 133 -8.02 -8.30 20.43
C PRO A 133 -8.37 -8.85 21.82
N THR A 134 -7.38 -9.20 22.63
CA THR A 134 -7.55 -9.71 24.01
C THR A 134 -8.40 -8.77 24.87
N LEU A 135 -8.21 -7.45 24.76
CA LEU A 135 -8.99 -6.47 25.51
C LEU A 135 -10.50 -6.57 25.22
N THR A 136 -10.84 -6.85 23.96
CA THR A 136 -12.25 -7.05 23.58
C THR A 136 -12.78 -8.36 24.16
N GLY A 137 -11.98 -9.42 24.17
CA GLY A 137 -12.34 -10.69 24.83
C GLY A 137 -12.56 -10.52 26.32
N GLU A 138 -11.69 -9.80 27.01
CA GLU A 138 -11.84 -9.47 28.43
C GLU A 138 -13.14 -8.70 28.70
N TRP A 139 -13.47 -7.73 27.85
CA TRP A 139 -14.71 -6.97 28.00
C TRP A 139 -15.95 -7.84 27.81
N GLU A 140 -16.00 -8.65 26.76
CA GLU A 140 -17.13 -9.54 26.50
C GLU A 140 -17.29 -10.59 27.60
N TYR A 141 -16.18 -11.13 28.11
CA TYR A 141 -16.19 -12.05 29.25
C TYR A 141 -16.75 -11.37 30.51
N ARG A 142 -16.29 -10.16 30.82
CA ARG A 142 -16.76 -9.40 31.99
C ARG A 142 -18.21 -8.97 31.87
N LEU A 143 -18.67 -8.59 30.67
CA LEU A 143 -20.08 -8.29 30.40
C LEU A 143 -20.96 -9.52 30.65
N ARG A 144 -20.53 -10.71 30.21
CA ARG A 144 -21.22 -11.98 30.50
C ARG A 144 -21.31 -12.25 32.01
N GLN A 145 -20.23 -12.01 32.76
CA GLN A 145 -20.28 -12.15 34.23
C GLN A 145 -21.28 -11.20 34.89
N ILE A 146 -21.50 -10.00 34.34
CA ILE A 146 -22.53 -9.07 34.82
C ILE A 146 -23.93 -9.61 34.51
N GLU A 147 -24.15 -10.12 33.30
CA GLU A 147 -25.42 -10.75 32.90
C GLU A 147 -25.77 -11.94 33.81
N GLU A 148 -24.77 -12.73 34.21
CA GLU A 148 -24.90 -13.86 35.14
C GLU A 148 -24.98 -13.45 36.62
N GLY A 149 -24.87 -12.15 36.94
CA GLY A 149 -24.89 -11.64 38.32
C GLY A 149 -23.63 -11.93 39.14
N LYS A 150 -22.54 -12.38 38.50
CA LYS A 150 -21.24 -12.69 39.13
C LYS A 150 -20.34 -11.46 39.31
N LEU A 151 -20.54 -10.42 38.52
CA LEU A 151 -19.80 -9.15 38.59
C LEU A 151 -20.78 -7.98 38.67
N SER A 152 -20.53 -6.99 39.53
CA SER A 152 -21.36 -5.79 39.57
C SER A 152 -20.96 -4.80 38.48
N ARG A 153 -21.95 -4.10 37.92
CA ARG A 153 -21.73 -3.00 36.98
C ARG A 153 -20.83 -1.91 37.58
N GLU A 154 -20.96 -1.64 38.87
CA GLU A 154 -20.16 -0.63 39.58
C GLU A 154 -18.69 -1.00 39.61
N ALA A 155 -18.35 -2.26 39.92
CA ALA A 155 -16.98 -2.75 39.90
C ALA A 155 -16.40 -2.68 38.48
N PHE A 156 -17.18 -3.10 37.48
CA PHE A 156 -16.76 -3.02 36.07
C PHE A 156 -16.43 -1.60 35.62
N MET A 157 -17.31 -0.63 35.92
CA MET A 157 -17.08 0.77 35.55
C MET A 157 -15.92 1.39 36.31
N LYS A 158 -15.71 1.00 37.58
CA LYS A 158 -14.55 1.45 38.37
C LYS A 158 -13.23 1.04 37.70
N ASP A 159 -13.15 -0.19 37.21
CA ASP A 159 -11.95 -0.69 36.54
C ASP A 159 -11.71 0.00 35.20
N ILE A 160 -12.75 0.26 34.41
CA ILE A 160 -12.63 1.04 33.15
C ILE A 160 -12.07 2.43 33.44
N MET A 161 -12.58 3.11 34.47
CA MET A 161 -12.09 4.43 34.86
C MET A 161 -10.61 4.38 35.29
N GLN A 162 -10.23 3.34 36.04
CA GLN A 162 -8.84 3.15 36.48
C GLN A 162 -7.90 2.90 35.29
N GLN A 163 -8.23 1.97 34.39
CA GLN A 163 -7.46 1.71 33.17
C GLN A 163 -7.33 2.96 32.30
N THR A 164 -8.43 3.72 32.14
CA THR A 164 -8.42 4.97 31.37
C THR A 164 -7.46 5.99 31.99
N LYS A 165 -7.47 6.12 33.32
CA LYS A 165 -6.59 7.03 34.04
C LYS A 165 -5.12 6.65 33.86
N GLU A 166 -4.79 5.36 33.98
CA GLU A 166 -3.42 4.87 33.76
C GLU A 166 -2.91 5.15 32.34
N ILE A 167 -3.75 4.95 31.33
CA ILE A 167 -3.39 5.27 29.94
C ILE A 167 -3.18 6.78 29.76
N VAL A 168 -4.07 7.61 30.31
CA VAL A 168 -3.93 9.07 30.24
C VAL A 168 -2.66 9.56 30.94
N ASP A 169 -2.35 8.98 32.10
CA ASP A 169 -1.14 9.33 32.85
C ASP A 169 0.13 8.91 32.08
N LYS A 170 0.13 7.72 31.44
CA LYS A 170 1.20 7.31 30.52
C LYS A 170 1.37 8.32 29.38
N VAL A 171 0.29 8.75 28.73
CA VAL A 171 0.33 9.71 27.63
C VAL A 171 0.85 11.08 28.08
N LYS A 172 0.41 11.58 29.24
CA LYS A 172 0.84 12.89 29.78
C LYS A 172 2.31 12.91 30.17
N ASN A 173 2.80 11.81 30.75
CA ASN A 173 4.17 11.68 31.20
C ASN A 173 5.11 11.18 30.11
N PHE A 174 4.60 10.94 28.91
CA PHE A 174 5.42 10.55 27.77
C PHE A 174 6.19 11.76 27.24
N GLY A 175 7.36 12.01 27.84
CA GLY A 175 8.39 12.86 27.28
C GLY A 175 8.91 12.18 26.02
N GLY A 176 8.53 12.67 24.84
CA GLY A 176 8.71 12.01 23.53
C GLY A 176 10.15 11.69 23.11
N ASP A 177 11.13 11.80 24.01
CA ASP A 177 12.56 11.62 23.83
C ASP A 177 13.20 10.59 24.78
N GLU A 178 12.53 10.18 25.87
CA GLU A 178 13.25 9.56 27.01
C GLU A 178 13.34 8.01 27.07
N ASP A 179 12.69 7.21 26.21
CA ASP A 179 12.72 5.74 26.46
C ASP A 179 12.75 4.83 25.21
N GLY A 180 13.38 5.24 24.10
CA GLY A 180 13.48 4.33 22.95
C GLY A 180 14.18 4.83 21.69
N SER A 181 15.06 5.83 21.81
CA SER A 181 15.83 6.31 20.66
C SER A 181 16.96 5.32 20.34
N THR A 182 17.11 4.93 19.09
CA THR A 182 18.19 4.05 18.61
C THR A 182 19.07 4.79 17.60
N GLU A 183 20.38 4.56 17.63
CA GLU A 183 21.28 5.11 16.61
C GLU A 183 21.00 4.48 15.24
N ILE A 184 21.06 5.31 14.21
CA ILE A 184 21.01 4.89 12.81
C ILE A 184 22.30 5.30 12.09
N ASP A 185 22.64 4.59 11.01
CA ASP A 185 23.83 4.87 10.19
C ASP A 185 23.65 6.10 9.27
N VAL A 186 23.01 7.15 9.77
CA VAL A 186 22.89 8.45 9.10
C VAL A 186 23.62 9.48 9.95
N VAL A 187 24.56 10.22 9.34
CA VAL A 187 25.35 11.22 10.05
C VAL A 187 24.64 12.57 10.06
N SER A 188 24.57 13.17 11.24
CA SER A 188 23.99 14.49 11.47
C SER A 188 24.92 15.60 10.96
N PRO A 189 24.37 16.63 10.29
CA PRO A 189 25.18 17.74 9.78
C PRO A 189 25.56 18.79 10.84
N THR A 190 25.00 18.75 12.05
CA THR A 190 25.27 19.75 13.10
C THR A 190 26.32 19.31 14.12
N ASP A 191 26.40 18.02 14.42
CA ASP A 191 27.31 17.44 15.42
C ASP A 191 28.21 16.32 14.86
N ASN A 192 28.04 15.95 13.58
CA ASN A 192 28.79 14.88 12.90
C ASN A 192 28.70 13.51 13.60
N ALA A 193 27.70 13.33 14.46
CA ALA A 193 27.40 12.07 15.14
C ALA A 193 26.32 11.28 14.37
N LYS A 194 26.12 10.02 14.76
CA LYS A 194 24.98 9.24 14.26
C LYS A 194 23.68 9.84 14.76
N MET A 195 22.71 9.99 13.86
CA MET A 195 21.36 10.40 14.18
C MET A 195 20.68 9.37 15.09
N LEU A 196 19.80 9.85 15.94
CA LEU A 196 18.91 9.06 16.78
C LEU A 196 17.54 8.94 16.12
N GLU A 197 17.02 7.74 16.01
CA GLU A 197 15.67 7.47 15.54
C GLU A 197 14.77 7.10 16.72
N ASN A 198 13.62 7.77 16.84
CA ASN A 198 12.53 7.33 17.71
C ASN A 198 11.27 6.99 16.88
N PHE A 199 10.14 6.73 17.55
CA PHE A 199 8.91 6.36 16.86
C PHE A 199 8.33 7.46 15.95
N ARG A 200 8.71 8.73 16.16
CA ARG A 200 8.14 9.92 15.48
C ARG A 200 9.12 10.64 14.56
N SER A 201 10.40 10.71 14.91
CA SER A 201 11.38 11.57 14.27
C SER A 201 12.80 11.00 14.31
N TYR A 202 13.61 11.47 13.38
CA TYR A 202 15.05 11.44 13.41
C TYR A 202 15.57 12.72 14.07
N LYS A 203 16.50 12.59 15.01
CA LYS A 203 17.07 13.71 15.77
C LYS A 203 18.60 13.65 15.78
N SER A 204 19.24 14.81 15.71
CA SER A 204 20.67 14.91 16.03
C SER A 204 20.87 14.78 17.54
N GLN A 205 22.08 14.40 17.97
CA GLN A 205 22.37 14.21 19.40
C GLN A 205 22.45 15.55 20.14
N ASP A 206 22.86 16.61 19.44
CA ASP A 206 22.81 17.99 19.93
C ASP A 206 21.39 18.62 19.95
N GLY A 207 20.38 17.90 19.42
CA GLY A 207 18.98 18.33 19.37
C GLY A 207 18.66 19.46 18.38
N GLN A 208 19.64 19.95 17.59
CA GLN A 208 19.42 21.03 16.63
C GLN A 208 18.61 20.61 15.41
N VAL A 209 18.72 19.36 14.99
CA VAL A 209 18.00 18.79 13.85
C VAL A 209 16.92 17.85 14.36
N THR A 210 15.68 18.06 13.92
CA THR A 210 14.57 17.12 14.14
C THR A 210 13.75 17.00 12.87
N ILE A 211 13.78 15.82 12.25
CA ILE A 211 13.05 15.51 11.01
C ILE A 211 12.02 14.42 11.28
N TYR A 212 10.74 14.69 11.02
CA TYR A 212 9.67 13.71 11.23
C TYR A 212 9.77 12.56 10.23
N LYS A 213 9.51 11.33 10.72
CA LYS A 213 9.52 10.10 9.92
C LYS A 213 8.40 10.03 8.89
N VAL A 214 7.34 10.81 9.05
CA VAL A 214 6.21 10.84 8.11
C VAL A 214 5.94 12.26 7.68
N ILE A 215 6.02 12.49 6.37
CA ILE A 215 5.87 13.80 5.72
C ILE A 215 4.87 13.64 4.57
N GLY A 216 3.77 14.40 4.58
CA GLY A 216 2.72 14.28 3.56
C GLY A 216 2.12 12.87 3.44
N ASN A 217 1.98 12.18 4.59
CA ASN A 217 1.47 10.80 4.70
C ASN A 217 2.35 9.74 4.00
N ARG A 218 3.61 10.08 3.73
CA ARG A 218 4.65 9.19 3.24
C ARG A 218 5.72 9.03 4.33
N LYS A 219 6.16 7.80 4.60
CA LYS A 219 7.31 7.54 5.48
C LYS A 219 8.60 8.00 4.80
N LEU A 220 9.51 8.67 5.49
CA LEU A 220 10.85 8.98 4.99
C LEU A 220 11.78 7.86 5.47
N ASP A 221 12.43 7.16 4.53
CA ASP A 221 13.35 6.08 4.88
C ASP A 221 14.78 6.63 5.15
N PRO A 222 15.65 5.92 5.90
CA PRO A 222 16.97 6.43 6.31
C PRO A 222 17.86 6.85 5.14
N GLU A 223 17.80 6.13 4.01
CA GLU A 223 18.57 6.48 2.81
C GLU A 223 18.11 7.80 2.19
N GLU A 224 16.80 8.08 2.26
CA GLU A 224 16.25 9.36 1.80
C GLU A 224 16.58 10.51 2.76
N LEU A 225 16.59 10.22 4.07
CA LEU A 225 17.04 11.16 5.09
C LEU A 225 18.49 11.58 4.85
N GLU A 226 19.39 10.62 4.59
CA GLU A 226 20.81 10.89 4.33
C GLU A 226 21.00 11.83 3.12
N VAL A 227 20.31 11.54 2.01
CA VAL A 227 20.33 12.40 0.82
C VAL A 227 19.77 13.79 1.13
N LEU A 228 18.66 13.88 1.85
CA LEU A 228 18.06 15.16 2.23
C LEU A 228 18.98 16.00 3.12
N LEU A 229 19.67 15.39 4.09
CA LEU A 229 20.62 16.09 4.97
C LEU A 229 21.86 16.57 4.20
N ARG A 230 22.40 15.72 3.31
CA ARG A 230 23.59 16.04 2.51
C ARG A 230 23.33 17.11 1.46
N ASP A 231 22.28 16.93 0.67
CA ASP A 231 22.02 17.75 -0.53
C ASP A 231 21.04 18.91 -0.24
N LYS A 232 20.48 18.96 0.98
CA LYS A 232 19.40 19.88 1.41
C LYS A 232 18.14 19.83 0.55
N LYS A 233 18.06 18.85 -0.35
CA LYS A 233 17.00 18.67 -1.33
C LYS A 233 16.92 17.21 -1.74
N ILE A 234 15.72 16.65 -1.78
CA ILE A 234 15.47 15.30 -2.32
C ILE A 234 14.17 15.27 -3.12
N GLY A 235 14.22 14.63 -4.28
CA GLY A 235 13.06 14.40 -5.14
C GLY A 235 13.35 14.68 -6.61
N PRO A 236 12.31 14.66 -7.47
CA PRO A 236 10.90 14.49 -7.12
C PRO A 236 10.58 13.10 -6.54
N LEU A 237 9.90 13.08 -5.38
CA LEU A 237 9.44 11.86 -4.72
C LEU A 237 7.95 11.61 -5.00
N GLU A 238 7.61 10.36 -5.27
CA GLU A 238 6.23 9.89 -5.36
C GLU A 238 5.72 9.44 -3.99
N GLY A 239 4.40 9.19 -3.88
CA GLY A 239 3.80 8.52 -2.72
C GLY A 239 3.13 9.45 -1.71
N PHE A 240 3.31 10.76 -1.84
CA PHE A 240 2.59 11.73 -1.02
C PHE A 240 1.08 11.71 -1.28
N ARG A 241 0.32 12.17 -0.28
CA ARG A 241 -1.14 12.29 -0.33
C ARG A 241 -1.56 13.66 0.20
N SER A 242 -2.44 14.35 -0.52
CA SER A 242 -3.04 15.60 -0.03
C SER A 242 -3.99 15.33 1.14
N LYS A 243 -4.46 16.38 1.83
CA LYS A 243 -5.52 16.25 2.85
C LYS A 243 -6.79 15.58 2.29
N ALA A 244 -7.08 15.78 1.01
CA ALA A 244 -8.18 15.13 0.30
C ALA A 244 -7.87 13.68 -0.11
N GLY A 245 -6.67 13.16 0.17
CA GLY A 245 -6.22 11.81 -0.18
C GLY A 245 -5.76 11.65 -1.63
N LYS A 246 -5.60 12.75 -2.40
CA LYS A 246 -5.13 12.67 -3.79
C LYS A 246 -3.62 12.44 -3.82
N PRO A 247 -3.10 11.50 -4.62
CA PRO A 247 -1.67 11.30 -4.77
C PRO A 247 -1.03 12.49 -5.49
N TYR A 248 0.14 12.91 -5.04
CA TYR A 248 0.95 13.91 -5.73
C TYR A 248 2.44 13.57 -5.64
N VAL A 249 3.23 14.23 -6.48
CA VAL A 249 4.69 14.15 -6.53
C VAL A 249 5.24 15.49 -6.05
N ALA A 250 6.29 15.47 -5.22
CA ALA A 250 6.89 16.69 -4.71
C ALA A 250 8.37 16.52 -4.41
N THR A 251 9.07 17.64 -4.35
CA THR A 251 10.44 17.72 -3.86
C THR A 251 10.41 18.20 -2.41
N LEU A 252 11.22 17.58 -1.56
CA LEU A 252 11.44 18.05 -0.18
C LEU A 252 12.72 18.86 -0.15
N VAL A 253 12.68 19.99 0.54
CA VAL A 253 13.85 20.85 0.79
C VAL A 253 14.03 21.03 2.29
N LEU A 254 15.29 21.12 2.69
CA LEU A 254 15.70 21.39 4.06
C LEU A 254 16.07 22.87 4.16
N THR A 255 15.33 23.62 4.97
CA THR A 255 15.57 25.05 5.20
C THR A 255 16.81 25.27 6.06
N GLU A 256 17.26 26.52 6.17
CA GLU A 256 18.41 26.90 7.00
C GLU A 256 18.18 26.63 8.50
N ASP A 257 16.93 26.62 8.95
CA ASP A 257 16.52 26.25 10.32
C ASP A 257 16.20 24.75 10.48
N TRP A 258 16.72 23.90 9.59
CA TRP A 258 16.59 22.44 9.62
C TRP A 258 15.15 21.91 9.54
N LYS A 259 14.22 22.69 8.97
CA LYS A 259 12.85 22.25 8.75
C LYS A 259 12.66 21.70 7.35
N VAL A 260 11.89 20.62 7.25
CA VAL A 260 11.52 20.06 5.95
C VAL A 260 10.30 20.79 5.39
N ARG A 261 10.42 21.28 4.16
CA ARG A 261 9.35 21.96 3.42
C ARG A 261 9.11 21.28 2.08
N PHE A 262 7.87 21.37 1.60
CA PHE A 262 7.56 20.99 0.23
C PHE A 262 7.95 22.12 -0.71
N GLN A 263 8.66 21.79 -1.78
CA GLN A 263 8.91 22.67 -2.92
C GLN A 263 8.04 22.19 -4.10
N PHE A 264 7.02 22.98 -4.44
CA PHE A 264 6.16 22.75 -5.59
C PHE A 264 6.53 23.73 -6.70
N GLU A 265 6.71 23.22 -7.91
CA GLU A 265 7.07 24.08 -9.05
C GLU A 265 5.88 24.88 -9.58
N ASN A 266 4.65 24.40 -9.41
CA ASN A 266 3.44 25.09 -9.89
C ASN A 266 2.16 24.62 -9.22
N SER A 267 1.64 25.46 -8.33
CA SER A 267 0.23 25.51 -7.98
C SER A 267 -0.08 26.83 -7.27
N ASN A 268 -1.22 27.44 -7.59
CA ASN A 268 -1.90 28.48 -6.80
C ASN A 268 -2.44 27.92 -5.46
N GLY A 269 -1.71 27.01 -4.82
CA GLY A 269 -2.25 26.12 -3.80
C GLY A 269 -1.28 25.92 -2.66
N THR A 270 -1.33 26.82 -1.69
CA THR A 270 -1.10 26.56 -0.27
C THR A 270 -2.16 25.59 0.29
N GLU A 271 -2.46 24.45 -0.36
CA GLU A 271 -3.46 23.50 0.17
C GLU A 271 -3.05 22.93 1.54
N ASN A 272 -1.75 22.99 1.87
CA ASN A 272 -1.21 22.41 3.09
C ASN A 272 -0.52 23.39 4.04
N GLY A 273 -0.42 24.70 3.74
CA GLY A 273 0.18 25.69 4.66
C GLY A 273 1.68 25.52 4.97
N ASP A 274 2.30 24.41 4.56
CA ASP A 274 3.67 24.03 4.92
C ASP A 274 4.66 24.05 3.73
N GLY A 275 4.26 24.58 2.58
CA GLY A 275 5.12 24.68 1.38
C GLY A 275 5.74 26.06 1.25
N GLU A 276 6.95 26.14 0.70
CA GLU A 276 7.46 27.42 0.21
C GLU A 276 6.60 27.89 -0.97
N PRO A 277 6.36 29.21 -1.12
CA PRO A 277 5.70 29.74 -2.29
C PRO A 277 6.44 29.26 -3.54
N ALA A 278 5.69 28.71 -4.51
CA ALA A 278 6.26 28.29 -5.78
C ALA A 278 7.01 29.50 -6.38
N LYS A 279 8.31 29.34 -6.64
CA LYS A 279 9.05 30.36 -7.37
C LYS A 279 8.38 30.48 -8.75
N PRO A 280 7.99 31.69 -9.18
CA PRO A 280 7.39 31.86 -10.49
C PRO A 280 8.36 31.33 -11.55
N LEU A 281 7.88 30.40 -12.38
CA LEU A 281 8.71 29.81 -13.42
C LEU A 281 9.09 30.87 -14.45
N ASN A 282 10.39 31.02 -14.70
CA ASN A 282 10.87 31.79 -15.83
C ASN A 282 10.84 30.92 -17.10
N PHE A 283 9.77 31.03 -17.88
CA PHE A 283 9.60 30.25 -19.11
C PHE A 283 10.67 30.50 -20.18
N ASP A 284 11.39 31.62 -20.11
CA ASP A 284 12.45 31.93 -21.07
C ASP A 284 13.73 31.12 -20.81
N GLU A 285 13.90 30.62 -19.58
CA GLU A 285 15.04 29.80 -19.18
C GLU A 285 14.75 28.29 -19.23
N LEU A 286 13.47 27.90 -19.38
CA LEU A 286 13.08 26.50 -19.37
C LEU A 286 13.29 25.83 -20.74
N PRO A 287 13.92 24.66 -20.80
CA PRO A 287 14.10 23.93 -22.05
C PRO A 287 12.75 23.55 -22.67
N VAL A 288 12.56 23.88 -23.94
CA VAL A 288 11.40 23.42 -24.73
C VAL A 288 11.67 22.02 -25.25
N VAL A 289 10.76 21.10 -24.95
CA VAL A 289 10.87 19.68 -25.31
C VAL A 289 10.11 19.37 -26.59
N GLY A 290 8.99 20.04 -26.84
CA GLY A 290 8.19 19.86 -28.05
C GLY A 290 6.94 20.73 -28.04
N THR A 291 5.98 20.40 -28.89
CA THR A 291 4.71 21.12 -29.01
C THR A 291 3.58 20.33 -28.36
N CYS A 292 2.69 21.02 -27.67
CA CYS A 292 1.57 20.40 -26.98
C CYS A 292 0.53 19.89 -27.99
N PRO A 293 0.12 18.61 -27.90
CA PRO A 293 -0.82 17.99 -28.83
C PRO A 293 -2.28 18.46 -28.66
N ILE A 294 -2.59 19.23 -27.60
CA ILE A 294 -3.96 19.70 -27.32
C ILE A 294 -4.14 21.16 -27.72
N ASN A 295 -3.24 22.03 -27.29
CA ASN A 295 -3.37 23.49 -27.42
C ASN A 295 -2.24 24.11 -28.24
N THR A 296 -1.37 23.30 -28.84
CA THR A 296 -0.30 23.71 -29.75
C THR A 296 0.78 24.63 -29.15
N THR A 297 0.79 24.85 -27.84
CA THR A 297 1.80 25.67 -27.18
C THR A 297 3.06 24.87 -26.83
N PRO A 298 4.21 25.52 -26.61
CA PRO A 298 5.44 24.82 -26.24
C PRO A 298 5.27 24.01 -24.94
N VAL A 299 5.80 22.80 -24.93
CA VAL A 299 5.95 21.94 -23.74
C VAL A 299 7.32 22.19 -23.14
N TYR A 300 7.34 22.66 -21.90
CA TYR A 300 8.53 22.99 -21.15
C TYR A 300 8.94 21.83 -20.24
N GLU A 301 10.24 21.68 -20.05
CA GLU A 301 10.84 20.79 -19.06
C GLU A 301 11.05 21.54 -17.75
N THR A 302 10.43 21.06 -16.66
CA THR A 302 10.66 21.55 -15.29
C THR A 302 11.41 20.48 -14.49
N GLU A 303 11.72 20.68 -13.21
CA GLU A 303 12.39 19.66 -12.36
C GLU A 303 11.50 18.44 -12.11
N THR A 304 10.17 18.61 -12.06
CA THR A 304 9.22 17.57 -11.65
C THR A 304 8.30 17.10 -12.78
N ALA A 305 8.21 17.83 -13.90
CA ALA A 305 7.25 17.57 -14.95
C ALA A 305 7.70 18.06 -16.34
N TYR A 306 6.97 17.59 -17.35
CA TYR A 306 6.92 18.12 -18.70
C TYR A 306 5.50 18.64 -18.94
N ALA A 307 5.33 19.93 -19.21
CA ALA A 307 4.00 20.49 -19.38
C ALA A 307 4.00 21.77 -20.22
N CYS A 308 2.85 22.06 -20.83
CA CYS A 308 2.65 23.32 -21.54
C CYS A 308 2.38 24.49 -20.58
N ARG A 309 2.56 25.73 -21.06
CA ARG A 309 2.42 26.95 -20.25
C ARG A 309 1.09 27.01 -19.49
N GLU A 310 -0.02 26.68 -20.13
CA GLU A 310 -1.37 26.73 -19.54
C GLU A 310 -1.59 25.73 -18.40
N ARG A 311 -0.74 24.69 -18.30
CA ARG A 311 -0.73 23.68 -17.23
C ARG A 311 0.25 24.01 -16.10
N LEU A 312 1.16 24.94 -16.35
CA LEU A 312 2.18 25.40 -15.43
C LEU A 312 1.72 26.70 -14.75
N GLU A 313 1.13 27.63 -15.50
CA GLU A 313 0.69 28.90 -14.95
C GLU A 313 -0.42 28.76 -13.90
N PRO A 314 -0.32 29.44 -12.75
CA PRO A 314 -1.35 29.39 -11.71
C PRO A 314 -2.73 29.92 -12.13
N ASN A 315 -2.76 30.82 -13.12
CA ASN A 315 -3.97 31.37 -13.74
C ASN A 315 -4.21 30.84 -15.17
N GLY A 316 -3.49 29.78 -15.56
CA GLY A 316 -3.66 29.15 -16.86
C GLY A 316 -5.04 28.49 -17.00
N SER A 317 -5.45 28.21 -18.22
CA SER A 317 -6.74 27.57 -18.51
C SER A 317 -6.89 26.16 -17.93
N GLY A 318 -5.79 25.57 -17.42
CA GLY A 318 -5.76 24.20 -16.91
C GLY A 318 -5.91 23.12 -18.01
N GLN A 319 -6.05 23.54 -19.27
CA GLN A 319 -6.16 22.68 -20.44
C GLN A 319 -4.76 22.49 -21.05
N GLY A 320 -4.46 21.28 -21.55
CA GLY A 320 -3.19 20.99 -22.21
C GLY A 320 -2.49 19.74 -21.67
N PHE A 321 -1.27 19.52 -22.15
CA PHE A 321 -0.43 18.38 -21.79
C PHE A 321 0.33 18.62 -20.50
N ARG A 322 0.30 17.63 -19.60
CA ARG A 322 1.15 17.57 -18.41
C ARG A 322 1.48 16.12 -18.10
N MET A 323 2.76 15.86 -17.86
CA MET A 323 3.30 14.56 -17.50
C MET A 323 4.36 14.74 -16.42
N SER A 324 4.44 13.85 -15.44
CA SER A 324 5.52 13.89 -14.45
C SER A 324 6.82 13.33 -15.05
N LYS A 325 7.97 13.84 -14.58
CA LYS A 325 9.30 13.32 -14.91
C LYS A 325 9.57 11.92 -14.40
N SER A 326 8.82 11.47 -13.40
CA SER A 326 8.86 10.10 -12.91
C SER A 326 7.44 9.51 -12.93
N ILE A 327 7.30 8.31 -13.49
CA ILE A 327 6.03 7.60 -13.54
C ILE A 327 6.24 6.20 -13.00
N LEU A 328 5.57 5.87 -11.90
CA LEU A 328 5.66 4.55 -11.25
C LEU A 328 7.12 4.17 -10.91
N GLY A 329 7.89 5.15 -10.43
CA GLY A 329 9.29 4.97 -10.06
C GLY A 329 10.26 4.88 -11.24
N GLN A 330 9.79 5.00 -12.49
CA GLN A 330 10.66 5.09 -13.65
C GLN A 330 10.81 6.55 -14.10
N PRO A 331 12.04 7.12 -14.06
CA PRO A 331 12.34 8.41 -14.67
C PRO A 331 12.12 8.36 -16.19
N ILE A 332 11.52 9.41 -16.73
CA ILE A 332 11.22 9.56 -18.15
C ILE A 332 12.19 10.58 -18.74
N SER A 333 13.00 10.16 -19.71
CA SER A 333 13.98 11.03 -20.34
C SER A 333 13.32 12.00 -21.34
N ARG A 334 14.01 13.11 -21.63
CA ARG A 334 13.54 14.13 -22.57
C ARG A 334 13.25 13.55 -23.96
N GLU A 335 14.08 12.62 -24.41
CA GLU A 335 13.95 11.96 -25.71
C GLU A 335 12.66 11.14 -25.80
N GLN A 336 12.28 10.46 -24.70
CA GLN A 336 11.02 9.71 -24.64
C GLN A 336 9.82 10.65 -24.69
N VAL A 337 9.91 11.81 -24.03
CA VAL A 337 8.84 12.82 -24.10
C VAL A 337 8.70 13.39 -25.50
N GLN A 338 9.82 13.66 -26.17
CA GLN A 338 9.82 14.10 -27.57
C GLN A 338 9.07 13.11 -28.46
N LYS A 339 9.42 11.83 -28.40
CA LYS A 339 8.73 10.76 -29.13
C LYS A 339 7.24 10.68 -28.77
N LEU A 340 6.91 10.79 -27.48
CA LEU A 340 5.51 10.78 -27.05
C LEU A 340 4.70 11.94 -27.65
N LEU A 341 5.29 13.12 -27.80
CA LEU A 341 4.63 14.30 -28.35
C LEU A 341 4.52 14.24 -29.88
N THR A 342 5.52 13.69 -30.58
CA THR A 342 5.55 13.63 -32.05
C THR A 342 4.88 12.37 -32.62
N GLU A 343 5.16 11.21 -32.05
CA GLU A 343 4.71 9.89 -32.52
C GLU A 343 3.48 9.40 -31.73
N GLY A 344 3.13 10.07 -30.62
CA GLY A 344 2.05 9.63 -29.73
C GLY A 344 2.42 8.45 -28.84
N LYS A 345 3.68 7.97 -28.89
CA LYS A 345 4.15 6.78 -28.18
C LYS A 345 5.65 6.85 -27.88
N THR A 346 6.08 6.29 -26.75
CA THR A 346 7.50 6.16 -26.37
C THR A 346 8.11 4.85 -26.85
N ASP A 347 9.41 4.67 -26.65
CA ASP A 347 10.05 3.35 -26.71
C ASP A 347 9.60 2.46 -25.54
N LYS A 348 9.97 1.17 -25.61
CA LYS A 348 9.74 0.22 -24.53
C LYS A 348 10.65 0.56 -23.35
N MET A 349 10.02 0.84 -22.22
CA MET A 349 10.66 1.10 -20.93
C MET A 349 10.36 -0.06 -19.99
N ASP A 350 11.33 -0.50 -19.18
CA ASP A 350 11.30 -1.79 -18.47
C ASP A 350 11.39 -1.72 -16.94
N LYS A 351 11.53 -0.53 -16.37
CA LYS A 351 11.75 -0.29 -14.94
C LYS A 351 10.52 0.27 -14.22
N PHE A 352 9.34 0.20 -14.81
CA PHE A 352 8.12 0.65 -14.13
C PHE A 352 7.80 -0.29 -12.98
N ILE A 353 7.55 0.25 -11.78
CA ILE A 353 7.19 -0.56 -10.62
C ILE A 353 5.67 -0.65 -10.51
N SER A 354 5.15 -1.88 -10.62
CA SER A 354 3.71 -2.11 -10.47
C SER A 354 3.28 -1.79 -9.04
N LYS A 355 2.33 -0.86 -8.85
CA LYS A 355 1.70 -0.61 -7.53
C LYS A 355 1.18 -1.89 -6.85
N ARG A 356 0.59 -2.81 -7.63
CA ARG A 356 0.01 -4.09 -7.16
C ARG A 356 1.05 -5.11 -6.68
N THR A 357 2.05 -5.41 -7.52
CA THR A 357 2.98 -6.53 -7.28
C THR A 357 4.33 -6.08 -6.73
N LYS A 358 4.60 -4.78 -6.72
CA LYS A 358 5.92 -4.17 -6.47
C LYS A 358 7.05 -4.70 -7.36
N LYS A 359 6.71 -5.44 -8.41
CA LYS A 359 7.65 -5.96 -9.40
C LYS A 359 7.84 -4.98 -10.56
N PRO A 360 9.04 -4.93 -11.16
CA PRO A 360 9.27 -4.20 -12.38
C PRO A 360 8.43 -4.80 -13.53
N PHE A 361 7.97 -3.95 -14.44
CA PHE A 361 7.30 -4.35 -15.67
C PHE A 361 7.70 -3.45 -16.83
N SER A 362 7.61 -3.99 -18.05
CA SER A 362 7.87 -3.21 -19.26
C SER A 362 6.59 -2.75 -19.96
N ALA A 363 6.59 -1.51 -20.43
CA ALA A 363 5.50 -0.91 -21.18
C ALA A 363 6.00 0.23 -22.07
N PHE A 364 5.13 0.64 -23.00
CA PHE A 364 5.23 1.90 -23.72
C PHE A 364 4.28 2.91 -23.05
N LEU A 365 4.65 4.19 -23.04
CA LEU A 365 3.72 5.26 -22.73
C LEU A 365 3.05 5.72 -24.02
N VAL A 366 1.74 5.94 -23.98
CA VAL A 366 0.93 6.38 -25.13
C VAL A 366 0.10 7.58 -24.78
N LEU A 367 -0.01 8.52 -25.72
CA LEU A 367 -0.82 9.70 -25.58
C LEU A 367 -2.28 9.38 -25.94
N LYS A 368 -3.21 9.64 -25.03
CA LYS A 368 -4.65 9.49 -25.29
C LYS A 368 -5.22 10.74 -25.95
N LYS A 369 -6.40 10.61 -26.58
CA LYS A 369 -7.11 11.73 -27.24
C LYS A 369 -7.41 12.92 -26.33
N ASN A 370 -7.53 12.70 -25.02
CA ASN A 370 -7.73 13.76 -24.02
C ASN A 370 -6.41 14.38 -23.50
N GLY A 371 -5.27 14.01 -24.10
CA GLY A 371 -3.92 14.43 -23.73
C GLY A 371 -3.36 13.83 -22.44
N SER A 372 -4.05 12.86 -21.84
CA SER A 372 -3.48 12.08 -20.73
C SER A 372 -2.57 10.97 -21.25
N VAL A 373 -1.60 10.56 -20.44
CA VAL A 373 -0.66 9.48 -20.77
C VAL A 373 -1.19 8.15 -20.22
N GLY A 374 -1.20 7.12 -21.05
CA GLY A 374 -1.55 5.75 -20.70
C GLY A 374 -0.40 4.78 -20.91
N PHE A 375 -0.62 3.52 -20.51
CA PHE A 375 0.32 2.42 -20.77
C PHE A 375 -0.20 1.54 -21.90
N GLU A 376 0.70 1.16 -22.81
CA GLU A 376 0.51 0.07 -23.76
C GLU A 376 1.53 -1.02 -23.46
N PHE A 377 1.09 -2.26 -23.34
CA PHE A 377 1.98 -3.37 -23.01
C PHE A 377 2.38 -4.12 -24.29
N PRO A 378 3.64 -4.55 -24.41
CA PRO A 378 4.02 -5.42 -25.53
C PRO A 378 3.15 -6.68 -25.54
N PRO A 379 2.89 -7.25 -26.73
CA PRO A 379 2.12 -8.48 -26.86
C PRO A 379 2.75 -9.56 -25.97
N ARG A 380 1.94 -10.19 -25.12
CA ARG A 380 2.43 -11.29 -24.29
C ARG A 380 2.92 -12.38 -25.23
N PRO A 381 4.11 -12.97 -25.01
CA PRO A 381 4.45 -14.20 -25.71
C PRO A 381 3.31 -15.19 -25.48
N PRO A 382 2.89 -15.94 -26.52
CA PRO A 382 1.81 -16.90 -26.36
C PRO A 382 2.16 -17.77 -25.16
N LYS A 383 1.22 -17.89 -24.20
CA LYS A 383 1.29 -18.97 -23.22
C LYS A 383 1.58 -20.22 -24.04
N LYS A 384 2.68 -20.93 -23.78
CA LYS A 384 2.82 -22.30 -24.24
C LYS A 384 1.55 -23.00 -23.77
N GLN A 385 0.61 -23.18 -24.68
CA GLN A 385 -0.51 -24.07 -24.46
C GLN A 385 0.16 -25.40 -24.18
N ALA A 386 -0.10 -25.97 -23.00
CA ALA A 386 0.16 -27.37 -22.79
C ALA A 386 -0.46 -28.09 -23.99
N GLU A 387 0.36 -28.81 -24.75
CA GLU A 387 -0.07 -29.50 -25.95
C GLU A 387 -1.32 -30.31 -25.61
N ALA A 388 -2.45 -29.89 -26.17
CA ALA A 388 -3.62 -30.73 -26.25
C ALA A 388 -3.18 -31.97 -27.04
N LYS A 389 -2.91 -33.07 -26.33
CA LYS A 389 -2.69 -34.38 -26.94
C LYS A 389 -3.87 -34.63 -27.88
N LYS A 390 -3.57 -34.68 -29.18
CA LYS A 390 -4.51 -35.08 -30.23
C LYS A 390 -5.18 -36.38 -29.79
N VAL A 391 -6.49 -36.33 -29.58
CA VAL A 391 -7.33 -37.51 -29.49
C VAL A 391 -7.25 -38.19 -30.85
N ALA A 392 -6.59 -39.34 -30.91
CA ALA A 392 -6.68 -40.23 -32.05
C ALA A 392 -8.12 -40.74 -32.11
N GLN A 393 -8.84 -40.37 -33.18
CA GLN A 393 -10.09 -41.01 -33.56
C GLN A 393 -9.83 -42.50 -33.76
N LYS A 394 -10.51 -43.35 -32.99
CA LYS A 394 -10.59 -44.79 -33.27
C LYS A 394 -11.81 -45.02 -34.18
N PRO A 395 -11.73 -45.93 -35.17
CA PRO A 395 -12.77 -46.10 -36.19
C PRO A 395 -14.05 -46.70 -35.60
N ALA A 396 -15.17 -46.41 -36.25
CA ALA A 396 -16.44 -47.07 -36.02
C ALA A 396 -16.30 -48.58 -36.31
N GLU A 397 -16.62 -49.41 -35.31
CA GLU A 397 -16.99 -50.80 -35.53
C GLU A 397 -18.51 -50.83 -35.74
N GLY A 398 -18.89 -51.25 -36.94
CA GLY A 398 -20.27 -51.53 -37.31
C GLY A 398 -20.74 -52.87 -36.76
N GLU A 399 -22.06 -52.91 -36.60
CA GLU A 399 -22.97 -54.05 -36.56
C GLU A 399 -22.40 -55.39 -37.04
N GLU A 400 -22.46 -56.41 -36.18
CA GLU A 400 -23.42 -57.52 -36.28
C GLU A 400 -23.72 -58.11 -34.89
#